data_AF-A0A9W4T9M5-F1
#
_entry.id   AF-A0A9W4T9M5-F1
#
_cell.length_a   1.000
_cell.length_b   1.000
_cell.length_c   1.000
_cell.angle_alpha   90.00
_cell.angle_beta   90.00
_cell.angle_gamma   90.00
#
_symmetry.space_group_name_H-M   'P 1'
#
loop_
_entity.id
_entity.type
_entity.pdbx_description
1 polymer ?
#
loop_
_entity_poly.entity_id
_entity_poly.type
_entity_poly.pdbx_seq_one_letter_code
_entity_poly.pdbx_strand_id
1 'polypeptide(L)'
;MTTLYNQIKEELMIVETVNNFNIPPLYLTNDLTEQKVKTTYKALLRASQLKNRMLTLVNAFYLGQIIETETLSPAEHTQYRNTMTLYYRQASKRTFYLFKTLGVEQIGCSKQLTLRMIYNLKA
;
A
#
# COMPACT_ATOMS: atom_id res chain seq x y z
N MET A 1 -20.16 19.63 1.04
CA MET A 1 -19.81 18.23 0.72
C MET A 1 -18.30 18.12 0.67
N THR A 2 -17.67 17.46 1.65
CA THR A 2 -16.24 17.18 1.63
C THR A 2 -15.96 16.18 0.50
N THR A 3 -15.15 16.56 -0.48
CA THR A 3 -14.74 15.65 -1.55
C THR A 3 -13.85 14.55 -0.98
N LEU A 4 -13.88 13.34 -1.55
CA LEU A 4 -13.00 12.21 -1.15
C LEU A 4 -11.53 12.62 -1.03
N TYR A 5 -11.09 13.53 -1.90
CA TYR A 5 -9.76 14.13 -1.86
C TYR A 5 -9.49 14.87 -0.54
N ASN A 6 -10.42 15.72 -0.08
CA ASN A 6 -10.25 16.48 1.16
C ASN A 6 -10.17 15.53 2.38
N GLN A 7 -10.98 14.47 2.41
CA GLN A 7 -10.93 13.47 3.48
C GLN A 7 -9.55 12.79 3.55
N ILE A 8 -9.01 12.38 2.40
CA ILE A 8 -7.68 11.76 2.35
C ILE A 8 -6.60 12.77 2.75
N LYS A 9 -6.69 14.02 2.26
CA LYS A 9 -5.74 15.08 2.62
C LYS A 9 -5.73 15.36 4.12
N GLU A 10 -6.90 15.46 4.75
CA GLU A 10 -7.03 15.66 6.19
C GLU A 10 -6.36 14.51 6.97
N GLU A 11 -6.61 13.26 6.57
CA GLU A 11 -5.99 12.08 7.19
C GLU A 11 -4.46 12.07 7.05
N LEU A 12 -3.92 12.54 5.92
CA LEU A 12 -2.47 12.63 5.70
C LEU A 12 -1.81 13.75 6.51
N MET A 13 -2.56 14.79 6.89
CA MET A 13 -2.07 15.92 7.68
C MET A 13 -2.08 15.66 9.19
N ILE A 14 -2.61 14.51 9.64
CA ILE A 14 -2.60 14.14 11.07
C ILE A 14 -1.16 13.85 11.48
N VAL A 15 -0.56 14.79 12.21
CA VAL A 15 0.74 14.59 12.87
C VAL A 15 0.48 14.23 14.33
N GLU A 16 0.11 12.97 14.57
CA GLU A 16 0.15 12.41 15.92
C GLU A 16 1.56 11.84 16.16
N THR A 17 2.12 12.04 17.35
CA THR A 17 3.42 11.46 17.73
C THR A 17 3.30 9.94 17.65
N VAL A 18 3.84 9.38 16.57
CA VAL A 18 3.89 7.93 16.33
C VAL A 18 4.87 7.31 17.31
N ASN A 19 4.41 7.00 18.51
CA ASN A 19 5.17 6.20 19.43
C ASN A 19 5.17 4.75 18.91
N ASN A 20 6.18 4.41 18.10
CA ASN A 20 6.56 3.05 17.69
C ASN A 20 5.64 2.29 16.71
N PHE A 21 5.10 2.94 15.67
CA PHE A 21 4.50 2.19 14.57
C PHE A 21 5.57 1.75 13.56
N ASN A 22 6.04 0.50 13.68
CA ASN A 22 6.91 -0.12 12.68
C ASN A 22 6.39 -1.53 12.40
N ILE A 23 5.63 -1.70 11.31
CA ILE A 23 5.21 -3.01 10.82
C ILE A 23 6.13 -3.37 9.67
N PRO A 24 7.15 -4.23 9.87
CA PRO A 24 8.07 -4.57 8.81
C PRO A 24 7.37 -5.35 7.68
N PRO A 25 7.94 -5.34 6.47
CA PRO A 25 7.47 -6.21 5.40
C PRO A 25 7.62 -7.69 5.80
N LEU A 26 6.74 -8.54 5.27
CA LEU A 26 6.76 -9.99 5.53
C LEU A 26 7.81 -10.75 4.70
N TYR A 27 8.50 -10.07 3.79
CA TYR A 27 9.57 -10.64 2.98
C TYR A 27 10.94 -10.19 3.50
N LEU A 28 11.96 -10.99 3.21
CA LEU A 28 13.34 -10.63 3.50
C LEU A 28 13.91 -9.77 2.36
N THR A 29 14.87 -8.90 2.69
CA THR A 29 15.51 -8.01 1.70
C THR A 29 16.14 -8.78 0.54
N ASN A 30 16.67 -9.98 0.81
CA ASN A 30 17.38 -10.83 -0.15
C ASN A 30 16.44 -11.79 -0.92
N ASP A 31 15.14 -11.78 -0.64
CA ASP A 31 14.17 -12.59 -1.40
C ASP A 31 14.11 -12.12 -2.86
N LEU A 32 13.82 -13.05 -3.77
CA LEU A 32 13.57 -12.70 -5.17
C LEU A 32 12.34 -11.80 -5.26
N THR A 33 12.35 -10.81 -6.16
CA THR A 33 11.23 -9.86 -6.33
C THR A 33 9.89 -10.57 -6.56
N GLU A 34 9.88 -11.68 -7.31
CA GLU A 34 8.69 -12.49 -7.50
C GLU A 34 8.14 -13.06 -6.17
N GLN A 35 9.02 -13.54 -5.28
CA GLN A 35 8.64 -14.05 -3.96
C GLN A 35 8.10 -12.92 -3.08
N LYS A 36 8.75 -11.76 -3.08
CA LYS A 36 8.29 -10.55 -2.36
C LYS A 36 6.88 -10.15 -2.80
N VAL A 37 6.63 -10.11 -4.12
CA VAL A 37 5.30 -9.81 -4.69
C VAL A 37 4.27 -10.84 -4.23
N LYS A 38 4.56 -12.15 -4.37
CA LYS A 38 3.62 -13.22 -4.00
C LYS A 38 3.30 -13.21 -2.51
N THR A 39 4.30 -13.08 -1.64
CA THR A 39 4.14 -13.06 -0.18
C THR A 39 3.34 -11.84 0.27
N THR A 40 3.70 -10.66 -0.23
CA THR A 40 3.02 -9.41 0.13
C THR A 40 1.58 -9.39 -0.39
N TYR A 41 1.33 -9.89 -1.60
CA TYR A 41 -0.03 -9.98 -2.13
C TYR A 41 -0.90 -10.95 -1.32
N LYS A 42 -0.39 -12.12 -0.94
CA LYS A 42 -1.11 -13.04 -0.05
C LYS A 42 -1.42 -12.40 1.30
N ALA A 43 -0.49 -11.64 1.87
CA ALA A 43 -0.69 -10.93 3.12
C ALA A 43 -1.76 -9.83 2.99
N LEU A 44 -1.73 -9.08 1.88
CA LEU A 44 -2.74 -8.07 1.56
C LEU A 44 -4.15 -8.69 1.49
N LEU A 45 -4.30 -9.82 0.79
CA LEU A 45 -5.58 -10.52 0.69
C LEU A 45 -6.07 -10.98 2.07
N ARG A 46 -5.19 -11.57 2.88
CA ARG A 46 -5.53 -12.01 4.25
C ARG A 46 -5.94 -10.84 5.14
N ALA A 47 -5.19 -9.75 5.14
CA ALA A 47 -5.51 -8.56 5.92
C ALA A 47 -6.87 -7.96 5.50
N SER A 48 -7.16 -7.94 4.19
CA SER A 48 -8.43 -7.48 3.67
C SER A 48 -9.59 -8.39 4.09
N GLN A 49 -9.41 -9.72 4.09
CA GLN A 49 -10.43 -10.68 4.54
C GLN A 49 -10.72 -10.54 6.04
N LEU A 50 -9.67 -10.32 6.84
CA LEU A 50 -9.78 -10.05 8.28
C LEU A 50 -10.32 -8.65 8.61
N LYS A 51 -10.61 -7.83 7.59
CA LYS A 51 -11.02 -6.42 7.74
C LYS A 51 -10.03 -5.60 8.56
N ASN A 52 -8.76 -6.00 8.58
CA ASN A 52 -7.71 -5.24 9.24
C ASN A 52 -7.26 -4.10 8.32
N ARG A 53 -7.92 -2.94 8.45
CA ARG A 53 -7.70 -1.74 7.64
C ARG A 53 -6.22 -1.35 7.56
N MET A 54 -5.57 -1.30 8.72
CA MET A 54 -4.20 -0.85 8.85
C MET A 54 -3.23 -1.81 8.15
N LEU A 55 -3.30 -3.11 8.45
CA LEU A 55 -2.48 -4.10 7.74
C LEU A 55 -2.78 -4.15 6.24
N THR A 56 -4.01 -3.89 5.83
CA THR A 56 -4.37 -3.81 4.41
C THR A 56 -3.61 -2.67 3.73
N LEU A 57 -3.56 -1.49 4.37
CA LEU A 57 -2.82 -0.34 3.83
C LEU A 57 -1.31 -0.56 3.83
N VAL A 58 -0.75 -1.11 4.92
CA VAL A 58 0.68 -1.42 5.02
C VAL A 58 1.11 -2.42 3.94
N ASN A 59 0.39 -3.53 3.79
CA ASN A 59 0.71 -4.50 2.74
C ASN A 59 0.52 -3.92 1.33
N ALA A 60 -0.45 -3.04 1.14
CA ALA A 60 -0.63 -2.35 -0.15
C ALA A 60 0.51 -1.38 -0.45
N PHE A 61 1.02 -0.66 0.56
CA PHE A 61 2.20 0.19 0.45
C PHE A 61 3.42 -0.61 -0.01
N TYR A 62 3.76 -1.69 0.72
CA TYR A 62 4.92 -2.52 0.37
C TYR A 62 4.78 -3.16 -1.00
N LEU A 63 3.59 -3.62 -1.36
CA LEU A 63 3.37 -4.22 -2.68
C LEU A 63 3.54 -3.20 -3.80
N GLY A 64 3.07 -1.97 -3.60
CA GLY A 64 3.30 -0.86 -4.53
C GLY A 64 4.79 -0.49 -4.61
N GLN A 65 5.49 -0.47 -3.48
CA GLN A 65 6.93 -0.23 -3.41
C GLN A 65 7.69 -1.26 -4.24
N ILE A 66 7.51 -2.56 -3.98
CA ILE A 66 8.19 -3.64 -4.72
C ILE A 66 7.99 -3.48 -6.22
N ILE A 67 6.74 -3.31 -6.66
CA ILE A 67 6.41 -3.22 -8.09
C ILE A 67 7.03 -1.98 -8.74
N GLU A 68 6.97 -0.83 -8.09
CA GLU A 68 7.41 0.45 -8.68
C GLU A 68 8.91 0.72 -8.49
N THR A 69 9.62 0.00 -7.62
CA THR A 69 11.06 0.22 -7.37
C THR A 69 11.98 -0.96 -7.67
N GLU A 70 11.49 -2.21 -7.63
CA GLU A 70 12.33 -3.39 -7.89
C GLU A 70 12.16 -3.98 -9.30
N THR A 71 11.24 -3.45 -10.12
CA THR A 71 11.10 -3.89 -11.52
C THR A 71 12.03 -3.09 -12.43
N LEU A 72 12.86 -3.79 -13.20
CA LEU A 72 13.89 -3.16 -14.03
C LEU A 72 13.42 -2.99 -15.48
N SER A 73 12.49 -3.83 -15.92
CA SER A 73 11.93 -3.80 -17.27
C SER A 73 10.41 -3.62 -17.29
N PRO A 74 9.85 -3.02 -18.37
CA PRO A 74 8.40 -2.99 -18.58
C PRO A 74 7.74 -4.37 -18.63
N ALA A 75 8.50 -5.40 -19.05
CA ALA A 75 8.05 -6.78 -19.09
C ALA A 75 7.84 -7.35 -17.67
N GLU A 76 8.80 -7.16 -16.77
CA GLU A 76 8.69 -7.56 -15.36
C GLU A 76 7.56 -6.79 -14.65
N HIS A 77 7.45 -5.48 -14.91
CA HIS A 77 6.36 -4.66 -14.37
C HIS A 77 4.99 -5.22 -14.78
N THR A 78 4.86 -5.62 -16.05
CA THR A 78 3.63 -6.22 -16.57
C THR A 78 3.39 -7.60 -15.97
N GLN A 79 4.41 -8.45 -15.90
CA GLN A 79 4.35 -9.79 -15.33
C GLN A 79 3.81 -9.76 -13.90
N TYR A 80 4.41 -8.97 -13.02
CA TYR A 80 3.99 -8.92 -11.61
C TYR A 80 2.61 -8.29 -11.44
N ARG A 81 2.26 -7.26 -12.23
CA ARG A 81 0.92 -6.66 -12.17
C ARG A 81 -0.18 -7.59 -12.64
N ASN A 82 0.13 -8.55 -13.51
CA ASN A 82 -0.83 -9.54 -13.98
C ASN A 82 -1.11 -10.64 -12.93
N THR A 83 -0.29 -10.75 -11.88
CA THR A 83 -0.57 -11.68 -10.76
C THR A 83 -1.67 -11.19 -9.81
N MET A 84 -2.16 -9.96 -10.01
CA MET A 84 -3.09 -9.27 -9.12
C MET A 84 -4.34 -8.81 -9.84
N THR A 85 -5.44 -8.65 -9.11
CA THR A 85 -6.63 -8.00 -9.67
C THR A 85 -6.35 -6.50 -9.92
N LEU A 86 -7.08 -5.91 -10.87
CA LEU A 86 -6.97 -4.48 -11.20
C LEU A 86 -7.13 -3.59 -9.95
N TYR A 87 -8.04 -3.96 -9.05
CA TYR A 87 -8.28 -3.24 -7.80
C TYR A 87 -7.00 -3.13 -6.96
N TYR A 88 -6.39 -4.26 -6.60
CA TYR A 88 -5.19 -4.27 -5.76
C TYR A 88 -3.99 -3.65 -6.48
N ARG A 89 -3.86 -3.87 -7.79
CA ARG A 89 -2.81 -3.24 -8.61
C ARG A 89 -2.86 -1.71 -8.53
N GLN A 90 -4.03 -1.11 -8.73
CA GLN A 90 -4.18 0.35 -8.72
C GLN A 90 -4.10 0.92 -7.30
N ALA A 91 -4.75 0.24 -6.35
CA ALA A 91 -4.75 0.68 -4.96
C ALA A 91 -3.33 0.65 -4.38
N SER A 92 -2.60 -0.45 -4.53
CA SER A 92 -1.21 -0.56 -4.03
C SER A 92 -0.28 0.48 -4.64
N LYS A 93 -0.36 0.70 -5.96
CA LYS A 93 0.43 1.76 -6.62
C LYS A 93 0.16 3.13 -5.98
N ARG A 94 -1.11 3.49 -5.82
CA ARG A 94 -1.50 4.79 -5.26
C ARG A 94 -1.13 4.91 -3.78
N THR A 95 -1.33 3.86 -3.00
CA THR A 95 -0.92 3.82 -1.60
C THR A 95 0.58 4.06 -1.49
N PHE A 96 1.40 3.40 -2.30
CA PHE A 96 2.85 3.66 -2.33
C PHE A 96 3.14 5.13 -2.61
N TYR A 97 2.59 5.72 -3.68
CA TYR A 97 2.87 7.13 -4.00
C TYR A 97 2.34 8.13 -2.96
N LEU A 98 1.19 7.86 -2.32
CA LEU A 98 0.64 8.72 -1.26
C LEU A 98 1.56 8.75 -0.03
N PHE A 99 2.15 7.62 0.33
CA PHE A 99 2.96 7.47 1.54
C PHE A 99 4.46 7.47 1.28
N LYS A 100 4.92 7.52 0.02
CA LYS A 100 6.35 7.45 -0.35
C LYS A 100 7.19 8.49 0.37
N THR A 101 6.67 9.71 0.53
CA THR A 101 7.37 10.82 1.20
C THR A 101 7.07 10.89 2.69
N LEU A 102 5.94 10.34 3.14
CA LEU A 102 5.48 10.40 4.53
C LEU A 102 6.00 9.23 5.36
N GLY A 103 6.40 8.13 4.72
CA GLY A 103 6.74 6.88 5.36
C GLY A 103 5.54 5.96 5.55
N VAL A 104 5.82 4.67 5.72
CA VAL A 104 4.81 3.66 6.05
C VAL A 104 4.21 3.91 7.45
N GLU A 105 4.98 4.60 8.29
CA GLU A 105 4.66 4.96 9.66
C GLU A 105 3.38 5.79 9.75
N GLN A 106 3.20 6.69 8.78
CA GLN A 106 2.04 7.58 8.68
C GLN A 106 0.72 6.83 8.44
N ILE A 107 0.77 5.58 7.96
CA ILE A 107 -0.43 4.74 7.84
C ILE A 107 -1.03 4.46 9.22
N GLY A 108 -0.18 4.32 10.25
CA GLY A 108 -0.60 4.14 11.64
C GLY A 108 -1.37 5.33 12.22
N CYS A 109 -1.08 6.55 11.75
CA CYS A 109 -1.80 7.77 12.14
C CYS A 109 -3.18 7.90 11.53
N SER A 110 -3.38 7.31 10.34
CA SER A 110 -4.67 7.38 9.66
C SER A 110 -5.74 6.67 10.48
N LYS A 111 -6.91 7.29 10.65
CA LYS A 111 -8.03 6.72 11.45
C LYS A 111 -9.09 6.11 10.55
N GLN A 112 -9.39 6.74 9.43
CA GLN A 112 -10.50 6.35 8.56
C GLN A 112 -10.06 5.99 7.15
N LEU A 113 -8.81 6.27 6.77
CA LEU A 113 -8.31 5.94 5.44
C LEU A 113 -8.45 4.44 5.15
N THR A 114 -9.09 4.09 4.04
CA THR A 114 -9.23 2.70 3.58
C THR A 114 -8.61 2.51 2.21
N LEU A 115 -8.24 1.27 1.88
CA LEU A 115 -7.73 0.93 0.56
C LEU A 115 -8.72 1.28 -0.56
N ARG A 116 -10.03 1.16 -0.29
CA ARG A 116 -11.09 1.52 -1.24
C ARG A 116 -11.14 3.02 -1.50
N MET A 117 -10.93 3.85 -0.49
CA MET A 117 -10.84 5.31 -0.66
C MET A 117 -9.68 5.68 -1.58
N ILE A 118 -8.51 5.06 -1.37
CA ILE A 118 -7.32 5.27 -2.21
C ILE A 118 -7.56 4.78 -3.65
N TYR A 119 -8.21 3.62 -3.83
CA TYR A 119 -8.61 3.12 -5.14
C TYR A 119 -9.59 4.05 -5.88
N ASN A 120 -10.43 4.79 -5.15
CA ASN A 120 -11.41 5.69 -5.74
C ASN A 120 -10.89 7.12 -5.99
N LEU A 121 -9.63 7.42 -5.65
CA LEU A 121 -9.01 8.68 -6.04
C LEU A 121 -9.08 8.83 -7.56
N LYS A 122 -9.59 9.97 -8.02
CA LYS A 122 -9.51 10.31 -9.44
C LYS A 122 -8.06 10.69 -9.74
N ALA A 123 -7.55 10.20 -10.87
CA ALA A 123 -6.28 10.66 -11.43
C ALA A 123 -6.42 12.10 -11.92
#